data_AF-A0A5A7NE38-F1
#
_entry.id   AF-A0A5A7NE38-F1
#
_cell.length_a   1.000
_cell.length_b   1.000
_cell.length_c   1.000
_cell.angle_alpha   90.00
_cell.angle_beta   90.00
_cell.angle_gamma   90.00
#
_symmetry.space_group_name_H-M   'P 1'
#
loop_
_entity.id
_entity.type
_entity.pdbx_description
1 polymer ?
#
loop_
_entity_poly.entity_id
_entity_poly.type
_entity_poly.pdbx_seq_one_letter_code
_entity_poly.pdbx_strand_id
1 'polypeptide(L)'
;MPEDWLQSLPGSVLVAKHATLVRPEGAPSDPDLIAARYFGGNVLLGSDVGGGAATAFKDFRIHGDRFSRLLMINRSMSDRQAGRMMQRLFEIDSYRLLALLALPTAQKLGPILTEKEHDLVSIISAMAEAGAKDEGSLLDRLTRLQVELERRISLNSYRFDAARAYYQLVNRRIEELREQRYPGIQNLREFTERRLQPAMNTCETMARRQQSLSERVARTTQLLSTRVDIDRQQQNQSLLKTMSRRARIQLRMQQTVEGLSVAAITYYIVGLVAIWPRDCMITGLRLILPWSRRPRSPSF
;
A
#
# COMPACT_ATOMS: atom_id res chain seq x y z
N MET A 1 -12.25 43.61 9.25
CA MET A 1 -10.97 43.73 8.52
C MET A 1 -11.26 44.24 7.13
N PRO A 2 -10.36 45.02 6.50
CA PRO A 2 -10.56 45.44 5.11
C PRO A 2 -10.65 44.21 4.18
N GLU A 3 -11.65 44.18 3.30
CA GLU A 3 -11.89 43.07 2.37
C GLU A 3 -10.70 42.89 1.41
N ASP A 4 -10.13 43.99 0.94
CA ASP A 4 -8.99 44.03 0.01
C ASP A 4 -7.74 43.35 0.58
N TRP A 5 -7.51 43.50 1.90
CA TRP A 5 -6.40 42.85 2.58
C TRP A 5 -6.57 41.33 2.61
N LEU A 6 -7.79 40.86 2.90
CA LEU A 6 -8.09 39.42 2.95
C LEU A 6 -7.97 38.78 1.56
N GLN A 7 -8.37 39.49 0.50
CA GLN A 7 -8.24 39.04 -0.89
C GLN A 7 -6.79 38.98 -1.38
N SER A 8 -5.89 39.79 -0.77
CA SER A 8 -4.46 39.81 -1.12
C SER A 8 -3.65 38.63 -0.55
N LEU A 9 -4.22 37.87 0.39
CA LEU A 9 -3.52 36.75 1.04
C LEU A 9 -3.48 35.52 0.12
N PRO A 10 -2.32 34.84 0.00
CA PRO A 10 -2.22 33.63 -0.81
C PRO A 10 -3.00 32.46 -0.17
N GLY A 11 -3.67 31.68 -1.02
CA GLY A 11 -4.38 30.46 -0.62
C GLY A 11 -5.86 30.68 -0.29
N SER A 12 -6.43 29.76 0.48
CA SER A 12 -7.85 29.78 0.85
C SER A 12 -8.01 30.04 2.35
N VAL A 13 -8.93 30.94 2.70
CA VAL A 13 -9.26 31.23 4.10
C VAL A 13 -9.94 30.03 4.73
N LEU A 14 -9.27 29.43 5.72
CA LEU A 14 -9.82 28.30 6.48
C LEU A 14 -10.67 28.78 7.66
N VAL A 15 -10.21 29.80 8.39
CA VAL A 15 -10.87 30.33 9.59
C VAL A 15 -10.83 31.84 9.57
N ALA A 16 -11.99 32.46 9.74
CA ALA A 16 -12.15 33.88 9.98
C ALA A 16 -13.07 34.06 11.19
N LYS A 17 -12.66 34.89 12.15
CA LYS A 17 -13.43 35.08 13.39
C LYS A 17 -13.39 36.52 13.91
N HIS A 18 -14.56 37.00 14.31
CA HIS A 18 -14.69 38.14 15.21
C HIS A 18 -14.73 37.65 16.66
N ALA A 19 -13.80 38.15 17.46
CA ALA A 19 -13.60 37.73 18.82
C ALA A 19 -13.70 38.93 19.75
N THR A 20 -14.64 38.87 20.68
CA THR A 20 -14.92 39.96 21.61
C THR A 20 -14.60 39.50 23.02
N LEU A 21 -13.75 40.26 23.72
CA LEU A 21 -13.40 40.04 25.12
C LEU A 21 -13.92 41.23 25.92
N VAL A 22 -14.80 40.96 26.89
CA VAL A 22 -15.43 41.99 27.74
C VAL A 22 -15.32 41.62 29.20
N ARG A 23 -15.40 42.62 30.07
CA ARG A 23 -15.62 42.45 31.51
C ARG A 23 -17.12 42.37 31.81
N PRO A 24 -17.54 41.81 32.96
CA PRO A 24 -18.96 41.55 33.24
C PRO A 24 -19.79 42.83 33.29
N GLU A 25 -19.21 43.95 33.70
CA GLU A 25 -19.89 45.24 33.87
C GLU A 25 -20.44 45.80 32.55
N GLY A 26 -19.92 45.35 31.41
CA GLY A 26 -20.37 45.76 30.07
C GLY A 26 -21.22 44.72 29.32
N ALA A 27 -21.46 43.55 29.91
CA ALA A 27 -22.10 42.41 29.25
C ALA A 27 -23.48 42.10 29.83
N PRO A 28 -24.52 41.84 29.00
CA PRO A 28 -25.79 41.33 29.50
C PRO A 28 -25.57 39.98 30.21
N SER A 29 -26.32 39.73 31.28
CA SER A 29 -26.34 38.44 31.98
C SER A 29 -27.27 37.43 31.33
N ASP A 30 -28.33 37.91 30.66
CA ASP A 30 -29.33 37.11 29.97
C ASP A 30 -28.79 36.57 28.63
N PRO A 31 -28.79 35.24 28.42
CA PRO A 31 -28.44 34.61 27.15
C PRO A 31 -29.12 35.19 25.91
N ASP A 32 -30.40 35.55 25.99
CA ASP A 32 -31.14 36.05 24.83
C ASP A 32 -30.68 37.45 24.44
N LEU A 33 -30.35 38.29 25.42
CA LEU A 33 -29.74 39.60 25.18
C LEU A 33 -28.31 39.49 24.66
N ILE A 34 -27.54 38.51 25.14
CA ILE A 34 -26.21 38.19 24.59
C ILE A 34 -26.35 37.78 23.12
N ALA A 35 -27.32 36.91 22.82
CA ALA A 35 -27.59 36.42 21.47
C ALA A 35 -27.94 37.58 20.53
N ALA A 36 -28.90 38.42 20.92
CA ALA A 36 -29.31 39.58 20.14
C ALA A 36 -28.14 40.53 19.88
N ARG A 37 -27.37 40.87 20.92
CA ARG A 37 -26.29 41.87 20.84
C ARG A 37 -25.08 41.40 20.05
N TYR A 38 -24.65 40.15 20.25
CA TYR A 38 -23.37 39.67 19.72
C TYR A 38 -23.52 38.64 18.59
N PHE A 39 -24.65 37.95 18.50
CA PHE A 39 -24.84 36.82 17.59
C PHE A 39 -26.07 36.94 16.68
N GLY A 40 -26.69 38.13 16.61
CA GLY A 40 -27.86 38.36 15.74
C GLY A 40 -29.10 37.54 16.13
N GLY A 41 -29.24 37.19 17.42
CA GLY A 41 -30.37 36.43 17.95
C GLY A 41 -30.27 34.91 17.72
N ASN A 42 -29.12 34.40 17.25
CA ASN A 42 -28.93 32.96 17.06
C ASN A 42 -28.87 32.19 18.38
N VAL A 43 -29.24 30.90 18.32
CA VAL A 43 -29.08 29.97 19.44
C VAL A 43 -27.61 29.91 19.86
N LEU A 44 -27.37 30.16 21.15
CA LEU A 44 -26.04 30.16 21.72
C LEU A 44 -25.61 28.77 22.17
N LEU A 45 -24.30 28.59 22.11
CA LEU A 45 -23.52 27.54 22.74
C LEU A 45 -22.55 28.23 23.66
N GLY A 46 -22.40 27.71 24.87
CA GLY A 46 -21.68 28.45 25.87
C GLY A 46 -21.34 27.63 27.09
N SER A 47 -20.24 28.00 27.71
CA SER A 47 -19.75 27.33 28.90
C SER A 47 -18.89 28.24 29.73
N ASP A 48 -18.90 27.98 31.04
CA ASP A 48 -17.96 28.58 31.95
C ASP A 48 -16.59 27.91 31.75
N VAL A 49 -15.53 28.72 31.64
CA VAL A 49 -14.16 28.28 31.35
C VAL A 49 -13.19 28.78 32.41
N GLY A 50 -12.08 28.06 32.56
CA GLY A 50 -11.08 28.32 33.60
C GLY A 50 -11.62 28.06 35.01
N GLY A 51 -12.58 27.14 35.16
CA GLY A 51 -13.23 26.86 36.44
C GLY A 51 -14.18 27.97 36.90
N GLY A 52 -14.89 28.61 35.97
CA GLY A 52 -15.85 29.68 36.28
C GLY A 52 -15.29 31.11 36.24
N ALA A 53 -13.99 31.27 35.94
CA ALA A 53 -13.33 32.57 35.86
C ALA A 53 -13.73 33.41 34.62
N ALA A 54 -14.30 32.77 33.60
CA ALA A 54 -14.89 33.43 32.44
C ALA A 54 -16.02 32.58 31.86
N THR A 55 -16.84 33.17 30.99
CA THR A 55 -17.82 32.46 30.18
C THR A 55 -17.53 32.69 28.70
N ALA A 56 -17.49 31.63 27.92
CA ALA A 56 -17.30 31.70 26.47
C ALA A 56 -18.60 31.34 25.74
N PHE A 57 -18.97 32.12 24.72
CA PHE A 57 -20.15 31.90 23.88
C PHE A 57 -19.79 31.87 22.39
N LYS A 58 -20.48 31.02 21.65
CA LYS A 58 -20.44 30.89 20.19
C LYS A 58 -21.83 30.51 19.67
N ASP A 59 -22.10 30.77 18.40
CA ASP A 59 -23.25 30.19 17.68
C ASP A 59 -22.84 29.17 16.61
N PHE A 60 -21.53 29.04 16.35
CA PHE A 60 -20.95 28.19 15.31
C PHE A 60 -21.56 28.42 13.92
N ARG A 61 -21.93 29.66 13.62
CA ARG A 61 -22.39 30.09 12.30
C ARG A 61 -21.35 30.98 11.64
N ILE A 62 -21.36 30.97 10.33
CA ILE A 62 -20.70 31.99 9.52
C ILE A 62 -21.75 33.08 9.28
N HIS A 63 -21.42 34.30 9.69
CA HIS A 63 -22.31 35.45 9.57
C HIS A 63 -22.21 36.07 8.17
N GLY A 64 -23.04 37.06 7.87
CA GLY A 64 -23.07 37.71 6.55
C GLY A 64 -21.73 38.34 6.12
N ASP A 65 -20.86 38.65 7.08
CA ASP A 65 -19.49 39.15 6.87
C ASP A 65 -18.47 38.04 6.54
N ARG A 66 -18.88 36.77 6.53
CA ARG A 66 -18.04 35.56 6.38
C ARG A 66 -17.17 35.23 7.60
N PHE A 67 -17.42 35.84 8.75
CA PHE A 67 -16.72 35.54 10.00
C PHE A 67 -17.60 34.71 10.93
N SER A 68 -16.95 33.83 11.69
CA SER A 68 -17.54 33.23 12.89
C SER A 68 -17.46 34.21 14.06
N ARG A 69 -18.30 34.02 15.07
CA ARG A 69 -18.29 34.88 16.27
C ARG A 69 -17.91 34.11 17.53
N LEU A 70 -17.14 34.76 18.38
CA LEU A 70 -16.77 34.29 19.72
C LEU A 70 -16.87 35.46 20.69
N LEU A 71 -17.56 35.26 21.80
CA LEU A 71 -17.59 36.18 22.93
C LEU A 71 -16.96 35.49 24.13
N MET A 72 -16.10 36.19 24.86
CA MET A 72 -15.63 35.79 26.18
C MET A 72 -15.91 36.90 27.19
N ILE A 73 -16.69 36.59 28.21
CA ILE A 73 -16.95 37.46 29.36
C ILE A 73 -15.98 37.06 30.47
N ASN A 74 -14.94 37.87 30.68
CA ASN A 74 -13.89 37.61 31.65
C ASN A 74 -14.28 38.16 33.03
N ARG A 75 -14.59 37.27 33.98
CA ARG A 75 -14.97 37.64 35.36
C ARG A 75 -13.75 37.98 36.22
N SER A 76 -12.74 37.11 36.22
CA SER A 76 -11.63 37.22 37.18
C SER A 76 -10.24 36.84 36.62
N MET A 77 -10.12 36.55 35.32
CA MET A 77 -8.83 36.26 34.71
C MET A 77 -7.98 37.54 34.59
N SER A 78 -6.68 37.41 34.87
CA SER A 78 -5.66 38.37 34.43
C SER A 78 -5.57 38.40 32.91
N ASP A 79 -5.00 39.47 32.34
CA ASP A 79 -4.89 39.63 30.88
C ASP A 79 -4.10 38.48 30.23
N ARG A 80 -3.06 37.98 30.91
CA ARG A 80 -2.28 36.83 30.44
C ARG A 80 -3.11 35.53 30.46
N GLN A 81 -3.95 35.34 31.48
CA GLN A 81 -4.85 34.18 31.53
C GLN A 81 -5.93 34.27 30.46
N ALA A 82 -6.53 35.45 30.27
CA ALA A 82 -7.53 35.70 29.24
C ALA A 82 -6.95 35.50 27.82
N GLY A 83 -5.75 36.00 27.55
CA GLY A 83 -5.07 35.79 26.27
C GLY A 83 -4.85 34.31 25.94
N ARG A 84 -4.36 33.52 26.91
CA ARG A 84 -4.22 32.06 26.72
C ARG A 84 -5.57 31.37 26.53
N MET A 85 -6.62 31.82 27.23
CA MET A 85 -7.97 31.25 27.07
C MET A 85 -8.54 31.53 25.68
N MET A 86 -8.40 32.77 25.19
CA MET A 86 -8.77 33.14 23.82
C MET A 86 -8.02 32.33 22.79
N GLN A 87 -6.70 32.16 22.96
CA GLN A 87 -5.89 31.33 22.07
C GLN A 87 -6.40 29.89 22.01
N ARG A 88 -6.72 29.27 23.15
CA ARG A 88 -7.32 27.91 23.18
C ARG A 88 -8.64 27.86 22.42
N LEU A 89 -9.51 28.85 22.61
CA LEU A 89 -10.80 28.94 21.91
C LEU A 89 -10.66 29.16 20.40
N PHE A 90 -9.56 29.76 19.95
CA PHE A 90 -9.18 29.87 18.54
C PHE A 90 -8.61 28.57 17.98
N GLU A 91 -7.71 27.94 18.73
CA GLU A 91 -7.09 26.66 18.36
C GLU A 91 -8.13 25.55 18.22
N ILE A 92 -9.15 25.48 19.09
CA ILE A 92 -10.25 24.51 18.97
C ILE A 92 -10.94 24.61 17.60
N ASP A 93 -11.29 25.81 17.15
CA ASP A 93 -11.96 25.96 15.85
C ASP A 93 -11.03 25.68 14.68
N SER A 94 -9.79 26.13 14.78
CA SER A 94 -8.78 25.97 13.73
C SER A 94 -8.44 24.50 13.53
N TYR A 95 -8.12 23.79 14.60
CA TYR A 95 -7.81 22.36 14.55
C TYR A 95 -9.03 21.53 14.20
N ARG A 96 -10.24 21.90 14.64
CA ARG A 96 -11.46 21.21 14.23
C ARG A 96 -11.66 21.31 12.72
N LEU A 97 -11.51 22.49 12.13
CA LEU A 97 -11.68 22.68 10.68
C LEU A 97 -10.57 21.96 9.91
N LEU A 98 -9.32 22.00 10.37
CA LEU A 98 -8.21 21.25 9.80
C LEU A 98 -8.46 19.73 9.84
N ALA A 99 -8.98 19.20 10.95
CA ALA A 99 -9.34 17.79 11.06
C ALA A 99 -10.43 17.41 10.05
N LEU A 100 -11.45 18.25 9.90
CA LEU A 100 -12.57 18.00 8.98
C LEU A 100 -12.18 18.00 7.49
N LEU A 101 -11.00 18.53 7.12
CA LEU A 101 -10.51 18.46 5.73
C LEU A 101 -10.28 17.03 5.23
N ALA A 102 -10.11 16.06 6.12
CA ALA A 102 -9.96 14.66 5.74
C ALA A 102 -11.30 13.96 5.40
N LEU A 103 -12.43 14.46 5.91
CA LEU A 103 -13.73 13.80 5.75
C LEU A 103 -14.16 13.63 4.28
N PRO A 104 -14.08 14.66 3.40
CA PRO A 104 -14.44 14.48 2.00
C PRO A 104 -13.56 13.45 1.29
N THR A 105 -12.30 13.32 1.71
CA THR A 105 -11.37 12.31 1.18
C THR A 105 -11.82 10.91 1.61
N ALA A 106 -12.18 10.73 2.89
CA ALA A 106 -12.71 9.46 3.41
C ALA A 106 -14.00 9.04 2.70
N GLN A 107 -14.94 9.98 2.49
CA GLN A 107 -16.22 9.70 1.82
C GLN A 107 -16.02 9.25 0.37
N LYS A 108 -15.09 9.88 -0.38
CA LYS A 108 -14.75 9.47 -1.75
C LYS A 108 -14.02 8.12 -1.80
N LEU A 109 -13.23 7.80 -0.78
CA LEU A 109 -12.46 6.56 -0.70
C LEU A 109 -13.36 5.34 -0.42
N GLY A 110 -14.45 5.52 0.31
CA GLY A 110 -15.36 4.42 0.72
C GLY A 110 -15.84 3.52 -0.42
N PRO A 111 -16.51 4.05 -1.46
CA PRO A 111 -16.98 3.25 -2.60
C PRO A 111 -15.84 2.56 -3.35
N ILE A 112 -14.69 3.24 -3.50
CA ILE A 112 -13.51 2.73 -4.18
C ILE A 112 -12.94 1.52 -3.43
N LEU A 113 -12.80 1.60 -2.11
CA LEU A 113 -12.33 0.46 -1.32
C LEU A 113 -13.28 -0.72 -1.40
N THR A 114 -14.60 -0.47 -1.43
CA THR A 114 -15.59 -1.54 -1.62
C THR A 114 -15.44 -2.25 -2.97
N GLU A 115 -15.22 -1.49 -4.05
CA GLU A 115 -14.92 -2.06 -5.37
C GLU A 115 -13.65 -2.93 -5.34
N LYS A 116 -12.56 -2.40 -4.77
CA LYS A 116 -11.26 -3.11 -4.68
C LYS A 116 -11.31 -4.34 -3.77
N GLU A 117 -12.13 -4.30 -2.71
CA GLU A 117 -12.42 -5.47 -1.87
C GLU A 117 -13.13 -6.56 -2.68
N HIS A 118 -14.07 -6.18 -3.55
CA HIS A 118 -14.75 -7.11 -4.45
C HIS A 118 -13.81 -7.69 -5.51
N ASP A 119 -12.95 -6.85 -6.11
CA ASP A 119 -11.90 -7.29 -7.04
C ASP A 119 -11.01 -8.37 -6.40
N LEU A 120 -10.57 -8.16 -5.15
CA LEU A 120 -9.77 -9.14 -4.43
C LEU A 120 -10.53 -10.45 -4.20
N VAL A 121 -11.81 -10.39 -3.80
CA VAL A 121 -12.63 -11.60 -3.61
C VAL A 121 -12.77 -12.36 -4.92
N SER A 122 -13.03 -11.68 -6.03
CA SER A 122 -13.10 -12.29 -7.37
C SER A 122 -11.79 -12.99 -7.74
N ILE A 123 -10.65 -12.38 -7.47
CA ILE A 123 -9.33 -12.98 -7.73
C ILE A 123 -9.12 -14.23 -6.87
N ILE A 124 -9.43 -14.16 -5.57
CA ILE A 124 -9.27 -15.31 -4.65
C ILE A 124 -10.15 -16.49 -5.10
N SER A 125 -11.39 -16.23 -5.51
CA SER A 125 -12.27 -17.27 -6.06
C SER A 125 -11.69 -17.88 -7.34
N ALA A 126 -11.21 -17.06 -8.27
CA ALA A 126 -10.59 -17.55 -9.49
C ALA A 126 -9.31 -18.38 -9.21
N MET A 127 -8.52 -18.01 -8.21
CA MET A 127 -7.35 -18.79 -7.79
C MET A 127 -7.70 -20.21 -7.33
N ALA A 128 -8.88 -20.42 -6.74
CA ALA A 128 -9.30 -21.74 -6.27
C ALA A 128 -9.60 -22.71 -7.43
N GLU A 129 -10.07 -22.18 -8.57
CA GLU A 129 -10.44 -22.95 -9.77
C GLU A 129 -9.33 -22.96 -10.84
N ALA A 130 -8.39 -22.02 -10.76
CA ALA A 130 -7.33 -21.81 -11.74
C ALA A 130 -6.38 -22.99 -11.90
N GLY A 131 -6.03 -23.29 -13.15
CA GLY A 131 -4.89 -24.15 -13.49
C GLY A 131 -3.61 -23.34 -13.74
N ALA A 132 -2.48 -24.02 -13.94
CA ALA A 132 -1.16 -23.41 -14.12
C ALA A 132 -1.06 -22.36 -15.25
N LYS A 133 -1.98 -22.37 -16.24
CA LYS A 133 -2.02 -21.39 -17.34
C LYS A 133 -2.64 -20.05 -16.93
N ASP A 134 -3.50 -20.05 -15.90
CA ASP A 134 -4.26 -18.88 -15.49
C ASP A 134 -3.51 -18.05 -14.44
N GLU A 135 -2.56 -18.66 -13.73
CA GLU A 135 -1.83 -18.07 -12.59
C GLU A 135 -1.09 -16.79 -12.96
N GLY A 136 -0.49 -16.71 -14.15
CA GLY A 136 0.19 -15.49 -14.61
C GLY A 136 -0.74 -14.29 -14.75
N SER A 137 -1.97 -14.52 -15.23
CA SER A 137 -2.98 -13.47 -15.37
C SER A 137 -3.51 -13.00 -14.00
N LEU A 138 -3.67 -13.92 -13.05
CA LEU A 138 -4.11 -13.62 -11.69
C LEU A 138 -3.03 -12.82 -10.94
N LEU A 139 -1.76 -13.15 -11.16
CA LEU A 139 -0.64 -12.41 -10.57
C LEU A 139 -0.55 -10.98 -11.11
N ASP A 140 -0.77 -10.77 -12.41
CA ASP A 140 -0.84 -9.42 -13.01
C ASP A 140 -2.01 -8.61 -12.41
N ARG A 141 -3.20 -9.23 -12.27
CA ARG A 141 -4.36 -8.59 -11.63
C ARG A 141 -4.06 -8.18 -10.17
N LEU A 142 -3.45 -9.06 -9.37
CA LEU A 142 -3.05 -8.75 -7.99
C LEU A 142 -2.01 -7.63 -7.93
N THR A 143 -1.01 -7.67 -8.81
CA THR A 143 0.04 -6.66 -8.87
C THR A 143 -0.55 -5.28 -9.19
N ARG A 144 -1.46 -5.21 -10.17
CA ARG A 144 -2.17 -3.95 -10.50
C ARG A 144 -3.02 -3.45 -9.34
N LEU A 145 -3.76 -4.35 -8.69
CA LEU A 145 -4.57 -4.02 -7.52
C LEU A 145 -3.70 -3.46 -6.39
N GLN A 146 -2.53 -4.08 -6.14
CA GLN A 146 -1.58 -3.63 -5.13
C GLN A 146 -1.00 -2.25 -5.45
N VAL A 147 -0.56 -2.02 -6.69
CA VAL A 147 -0.06 -0.71 -7.14
C VAL A 147 -1.11 0.38 -7.00
N GLU A 148 -2.37 0.08 -7.38
CA GLU A 148 -3.46 1.04 -7.24
C GLU A 148 -3.73 1.38 -5.77
N LEU A 149 -3.71 0.38 -4.88
CA LEU A 149 -3.88 0.58 -3.45
C LEU A 149 -2.74 1.43 -2.85
N GLU A 150 -1.49 1.09 -3.14
CA GLU A 150 -0.31 1.81 -2.61
C GLU A 150 -0.29 3.26 -3.06
N ARG A 151 -0.66 3.54 -4.32
CA ARG A 151 -0.83 4.90 -4.80
C ARG A 151 -1.86 5.67 -3.97
N ARG A 152 -2.99 5.05 -3.64
CA ARG A 152 -4.05 5.67 -2.82
C ARG A 152 -3.62 5.82 -1.37
N ILE A 153 -2.81 4.90 -0.82
CA ILE A 153 -2.26 4.99 0.53
C ILE A 153 -1.36 6.20 0.62
N SER A 154 -0.40 6.30 -0.31
CA SER A 154 0.55 7.40 -0.39
C SER A 154 -0.14 8.77 -0.50
N LEU A 155 -1.24 8.86 -1.26
CA LEU A 155 -1.98 10.12 -1.43
C LEU A 155 -2.78 10.58 -0.20
N ASN A 156 -3.23 9.63 0.64
CA ASN A 156 -4.23 9.91 1.69
C ASN A 156 -3.70 9.74 3.11
N SER A 157 -2.64 8.96 3.34
CA SER A 157 -2.12 8.66 4.69
C SER A 157 -1.80 9.93 5.47
N TYR A 158 -1.06 10.86 4.86
CA TYR A 158 -0.73 12.15 5.47
C TYR A 158 -1.97 12.92 5.95
N ARG A 159 -3.05 12.94 5.15
CA ARG A 159 -4.28 13.65 5.52
C ARG A 159 -5.02 12.98 6.68
N PHE A 160 -5.10 11.66 6.70
CA PHE A 160 -5.73 10.93 7.81
C PHE A 160 -4.92 11.04 9.10
N ASP A 161 -3.59 10.97 8.99
CA ASP A 161 -2.70 11.16 10.14
C ASP A 161 -2.78 12.58 10.69
N ALA A 162 -2.77 13.59 9.81
CA ALA A 162 -2.96 14.98 10.21
C ALA A 162 -4.32 15.19 10.88
N ALA A 163 -5.40 14.64 10.32
CA ALA A 163 -6.73 14.76 10.92
C ALA A 163 -6.81 14.14 12.32
N ARG A 164 -6.19 12.97 12.51
CA ARG A 164 -6.06 12.34 13.84
C ARG A 164 -5.26 13.21 14.82
N ALA A 165 -4.15 13.79 14.40
CA ALA A 165 -3.34 14.69 15.24
C ALA A 165 -4.11 15.96 15.62
N TYR A 166 -4.81 16.58 14.66
CA TYR A 166 -5.66 17.73 14.93
C TYR A 166 -6.84 17.39 15.83
N TYR A 167 -7.43 16.21 15.68
CA TYR A 167 -8.49 15.75 16.57
C TYR A 167 -8.01 15.65 18.02
N GLN A 168 -6.82 15.08 18.24
CA GLN A 168 -6.20 15.03 19.56
C GLN A 168 -5.91 16.42 20.14
N LEU A 169 -5.46 17.37 19.31
CA LEU A 169 -5.26 18.76 19.70
C LEU A 169 -6.57 19.43 20.13
N VAL A 170 -7.66 19.22 19.40
CA VAL A 170 -8.99 19.73 19.77
C VAL A 170 -9.39 19.21 21.15
N ASN A 171 -9.32 17.89 21.37
CA ASN A 171 -9.71 17.29 22.64
C ASN A 171 -8.87 17.80 23.81
N ARG A 172 -7.54 17.89 23.61
CA ARG A 172 -6.63 18.47 24.61
C ARG A 172 -7.01 19.92 24.94
N ARG A 173 -7.33 20.74 23.94
CA ARG A 173 -7.73 22.13 24.19
C ARG A 173 -9.06 22.26 24.91
N ILE A 174 -10.03 21.41 24.58
CA ILE A 174 -11.32 21.37 25.29
C ILE A 174 -11.11 20.96 26.75
N GLU A 175 -10.24 19.98 27.04
CA GLU A 175 -9.86 19.62 28.41
C GLU A 175 -9.21 20.80 29.16
N GLU A 176 -8.28 21.50 28.51
CA GLU A 176 -7.61 22.67 29.09
C GLU A 176 -8.55 23.86 29.34
N LEU A 177 -9.73 23.91 28.71
CA LEU A 177 -10.73 24.94 29.02
C LEU A 177 -11.25 24.80 30.46
N ARG A 178 -11.18 23.62 31.07
CA ARG A 178 -11.82 23.32 32.37
C ARG A 178 -13.29 23.77 32.36
N GLU A 179 -14.01 23.27 31.36
CA GLU A 179 -15.38 23.63 31.05
C GLU A 179 -16.34 23.24 32.19
N GLN A 180 -17.22 24.16 32.55
CA GLN A 180 -18.35 23.94 33.45
C GLN A 180 -19.64 24.34 32.73
N ARG A 181 -20.73 23.67 33.10
CA ARG A 181 -22.03 23.88 32.46
C ARG A 181 -22.55 25.28 32.72
N TYR A 182 -22.91 25.98 31.64
CA TYR A 182 -23.70 27.20 31.76
C TYR A 182 -25.20 26.83 31.74
N PRO A 183 -26.01 27.26 32.72
CA PRO A 183 -27.42 26.88 32.81
C PRO A 183 -28.21 27.18 31.53
N GLY A 184 -29.02 26.21 31.08
CA GLY A 184 -29.91 26.39 29.92
C GLY A 184 -29.23 26.40 28.55
N ILE A 185 -27.90 26.27 28.47
CA ILE A 185 -27.14 26.35 27.22
C ILE A 185 -26.33 25.07 27.02
N GLN A 186 -26.21 24.61 25.76
CA GLN A 186 -25.38 23.46 25.41
C GLN A 186 -23.89 23.84 25.45
N ASN A 187 -23.08 22.92 25.98
CA ASN A 187 -21.66 23.11 26.16
C ASN A 187 -20.87 23.12 24.84
N LEU A 188 -19.71 23.78 24.84
CA LEU A 188 -18.81 23.81 23.67
C LEU A 188 -18.22 22.42 23.39
N ARG A 189 -17.86 21.67 24.45
CA ARG A 189 -17.39 20.29 24.34
C ARG A 189 -18.40 19.41 23.62
N GLU A 190 -19.61 19.31 24.17
CA GLU A 190 -20.66 18.41 23.69
C GLU A 190 -20.97 18.66 22.22
N PHE A 191 -21.08 19.92 21.83
CA PHE A 191 -21.31 20.31 20.45
C PHE A 191 -20.15 19.95 19.52
N THR A 192 -18.92 20.17 19.98
CA THR A 192 -17.72 19.88 19.18
C THR A 192 -17.56 18.38 18.98
N GLU A 193 -17.68 17.59 20.04
CA GLU A 193 -17.61 16.12 19.99
C GLU A 193 -18.70 15.55 19.07
N ARG A 194 -19.95 15.99 19.21
CA ARG A 194 -21.08 15.50 18.40
C ARG A 194 -20.89 15.73 16.89
N ARG A 195 -20.14 16.76 16.49
CA ARG A 195 -19.90 17.10 15.08
C ARG A 195 -18.57 16.61 14.54
N LEU A 196 -17.58 16.43 15.40
CA LEU A 196 -16.22 16.05 15.00
C LEU A 196 -16.00 14.54 15.10
N GLN A 197 -16.47 13.89 16.17
CA GLN A 197 -16.22 12.46 16.40
C GLN A 197 -16.75 11.57 15.26
N PRO A 198 -17.97 11.75 14.71
CA PRO A 198 -18.44 10.90 13.60
C PRO A 198 -17.58 11.04 12.33
N ALA A 199 -17.09 12.25 12.05
CA ALA A 199 -16.21 12.50 10.93
C ALA A 199 -14.85 11.80 11.12
N MET A 200 -14.30 11.85 12.33
CA MET A 200 -13.04 11.20 12.65
C MET A 200 -13.16 9.67 12.61
N ASN A 201 -14.25 9.12 13.15
CA ASN A 201 -14.55 7.68 13.06
C ASN A 201 -14.61 7.20 11.61
N THR A 202 -15.17 8.02 10.71
CA THR A 202 -15.20 7.71 9.27
C THR A 202 -13.78 7.68 8.69
N CYS A 203 -12.96 8.68 8.99
CA CYS A 203 -11.57 8.74 8.54
C CYS A 203 -10.75 7.54 9.03
N GLU A 204 -10.85 7.22 10.32
CA GLU A 204 -10.17 6.06 10.93
C GLU A 204 -10.64 4.73 10.36
N THR A 205 -11.94 4.58 10.09
CA THR A 205 -12.48 3.36 9.48
C THR A 205 -11.97 3.18 8.06
N MET A 206 -11.92 4.25 7.25
CA MET A 206 -11.38 4.15 5.89
C MET A 206 -9.88 3.88 5.89
N ALA A 207 -9.10 4.50 6.78
CA ALA A 207 -7.68 4.22 6.93
C ALA A 207 -7.41 2.75 7.31
N ARG A 208 -8.18 2.21 8.27
CA ARG A 208 -8.08 0.79 8.66
C ARG A 208 -8.49 -0.16 7.53
N ARG A 209 -9.57 0.12 6.82
CA ARG A 209 -10.01 -0.69 5.66
C ARG A 209 -8.93 -0.71 4.58
N GLN A 210 -8.36 0.45 4.27
CA GLN A 210 -7.31 0.58 3.27
C GLN A 210 -6.06 -0.24 3.63
N GLN A 211 -5.61 -0.16 4.89
CA GLN A 211 -4.48 -0.95 5.38
C GLN A 211 -4.77 -2.45 5.35
N SER A 212 -5.95 -2.86 5.86
CA SER A 212 -6.36 -4.27 5.87
C SER A 212 -6.47 -4.85 4.46
N LEU A 213 -6.98 -4.07 3.50
CA LEU A 213 -7.04 -4.51 2.11
C LEU A 213 -5.65 -4.66 1.50
N SER A 214 -4.72 -3.72 1.74
CA SER A 214 -3.33 -3.84 1.25
C SER A 214 -2.65 -5.10 1.79
N GLU A 215 -2.77 -5.36 3.09
CA GLU A 215 -2.21 -6.57 3.73
C GLU A 215 -2.81 -7.86 3.17
N ARG A 216 -4.12 -7.87 2.88
CA ARG A 216 -4.79 -9.02 2.26
C ARG A 216 -4.32 -9.23 0.82
N VAL A 217 -4.20 -8.17 0.02
CA VAL A 217 -3.67 -8.24 -1.34
C VAL A 217 -2.24 -8.78 -1.32
N ALA A 218 -1.35 -8.21 -0.50
CA ALA A 218 0.04 -8.64 -0.39
C ALA A 218 0.17 -10.12 0.01
N ARG A 219 -0.65 -10.58 0.96
CA ARG A 219 -0.71 -11.99 1.37
C ARG A 219 -1.17 -12.89 0.23
N THR A 220 -2.21 -12.50 -0.50
CA THR A 220 -2.72 -13.27 -1.65
C THR A 220 -1.70 -13.33 -2.77
N THR A 221 -1.00 -12.22 -3.07
CA THR A 221 0.12 -12.18 -4.02
C THR A 221 1.20 -13.19 -3.62
N GLN A 222 1.61 -13.18 -2.34
CA GLN A 222 2.62 -14.11 -1.85
C GLN A 222 2.19 -15.58 -1.99
N LEU A 223 0.93 -15.90 -1.68
CA LEU A 223 0.39 -17.25 -1.81
C LEU A 223 0.39 -17.73 -3.27
N LEU A 224 -0.02 -16.86 -4.20
CA LEU A 224 -0.02 -17.19 -5.62
C LEU A 224 1.40 -17.36 -6.16
N SER A 225 2.33 -16.47 -5.81
CA SER A 225 3.74 -16.60 -6.19
C SER A 225 4.35 -17.91 -5.70
N THR A 226 4.12 -18.28 -4.44
CA THR A 226 4.58 -19.57 -3.89
C THR A 226 3.99 -20.76 -4.66
N ARG A 227 2.71 -20.72 -5.02
CA ARG A 227 2.05 -21.77 -5.81
C ARG A 227 2.69 -21.90 -7.21
N VAL A 228 2.87 -20.78 -7.90
CA VAL A 228 3.54 -20.73 -9.22
C VAL A 228 4.95 -21.32 -9.15
N ASP A 229 5.71 -20.97 -8.11
CA ASP A 229 7.07 -21.47 -7.92
C ASP A 229 7.09 -22.99 -7.70
N ILE A 230 6.16 -23.53 -6.91
CA ILE A 230 6.02 -24.98 -6.70
C ILE A 230 5.66 -25.69 -8.00
N ASP A 231 4.70 -25.18 -8.76
CA ASP A 231 4.28 -25.77 -10.04
C ASP A 231 5.45 -25.77 -11.05
N ARG A 232 6.21 -24.68 -11.10
CA ARG A 232 7.42 -24.60 -11.94
C ARG A 232 8.51 -25.57 -11.49
N GLN A 233 8.71 -25.75 -10.19
CA GLN A 233 9.66 -26.74 -9.66
C GLN A 233 9.25 -28.17 -10.01
N GLN A 234 7.96 -28.51 -9.91
CA GLN A 234 7.44 -29.82 -10.30
C GLN A 234 7.63 -30.09 -11.79
N GLN A 235 7.35 -29.10 -12.65
CA GLN A 235 7.60 -29.18 -14.10
C GLN A 235 9.09 -29.41 -14.39
N ASN A 236 9.98 -28.65 -13.78
CA ASN A 236 11.44 -28.83 -13.93
C ASN A 236 11.90 -30.22 -13.49
N GLN A 237 11.42 -30.73 -12.36
CA GLN A 237 11.75 -32.10 -11.92
C GLN A 237 11.26 -33.17 -12.91
N SER A 238 10.06 -33.01 -13.46
CA SER A 238 9.52 -33.95 -14.46
C SER A 238 10.33 -33.95 -15.77
N LEU A 239 10.79 -32.77 -16.20
CA LEU A 239 11.67 -32.61 -17.34
C LEU A 239 13.02 -33.32 -17.10
N LEU A 240 13.65 -33.09 -15.94
CA LEU A 240 14.90 -33.75 -15.56
C LEU A 240 14.77 -35.28 -15.46
N LYS A 241 13.64 -35.79 -14.93
CA LYS A 241 13.33 -37.23 -14.91
C LYS A 241 13.22 -37.80 -16.33
N THR A 242 12.59 -37.05 -17.25
CA THR A 242 12.47 -37.47 -18.65
C THR A 242 13.82 -37.46 -19.37
N MET A 243 14.64 -36.43 -19.13
CA MET A 243 15.99 -36.34 -19.68
C MET A 243 16.90 -37.47 -19.17
N SER A 244 16.91 -37.73 -17.86
CA SER A 244 17.71 -38.82 -17.28
C SER A 244 17.28 -40.20 -17.81
N ARG A 245 15.99 -40.42 -18.01
CA ARG A 245 15.48 -41.64 -18.66
C ARG A 245 15.97 -41.75 -20.10
N ARG A 246 15.87 -40.68 -20.90
CA ARG A 246 16.35 -40.66 -22.29
C ARG A 246 17.87 -40.91 -22.36
N ALA A 247 18.65 -40.24 -21.52
CA ALA A 247 20.10 -40.43 -21.44
C ALA A 247 20.46 -41.88 -21.08
N ARG A 248 19.73 -42.51 -20.13
CA ARG A 248 19.96 -43.91 -19.76
C ARG A 248 19.63 -44.88 -20.91
N ILE A 249 18.59 -44.60 -21.70
CA ILE A 249 18.27 -45.38 -22.90
C ILE A 249 19.37 -45.21 -23.96
N GLN A 250 19.84 -43.98 -24.18
CA GLN A 250 20.94 -43.70 -25.11
C GLN A 250 22.24 -44.41 -24.71
N LEU A 251 22.58 -44.41 -23.42
CA LEU A 251 23.74 -45.14 -22.91
C LEU A 251 23.63 -46.64 -23.15
N ARG A 252 22.46 -47.24 -22.92
CA ARG A 252 22.24 -48.67 -23.21
C ARG A 252 22.38 -48.98 -24.70
N MET A 253 21.83 -48.13 -25.57
CA MET A 253 21.98 -48.29 -27.02
C MET A 253 23.45 -48.20 -27.45
N GLN A 254 24.21 -47.25 -26.89
CA GLN A 254 25.63 -47.13 -27.16
C GLN A 254 26.42 -48.36 -26.68
N GLN A 255 26.15 -48.84 -25.47
CA GLN A 255 26.74 -50.07 -24.94
C GLN A 255 26.39 -51.30 -25.79
N THR A 256 25.17 -51.39 -26.32
CA THR A 256 24.81 -52.49 -27.24
C THR A 256 25.55 -52.40 -28.58
N VAL A 257 25.79 -51.19 -29.11
CA VAL A 257 26.59 -50.99 -30.33
C VAL A 257 28.05 -51.32 -30.08
N GLU A 258 28.60 -50.88 -28.95
CA GLU A 258 29.95 -51.24 -28.52
C GLU A 258 30.10 -52.75 -28.36
N GLY A 259 29.16 -53.41 -27.68
CA GLY A 259 29.16 -54.87 -27.51
C GLY A 259 29.09 -55.64 -28.83
N LEU A 260 28.28 -55.18 -29.79
CA LEU A 260 28.22 -55.77 -31.13
C LEU A 260 29.53 -55.55 -31.90
N SER A 261 30.13 -54.36 -31.79
CA SER A 261 31.41 -54.06 -32.45
C SER A 261 32.55 -54.93 -31.91
N VAL A 262 32.60 -55.18 -30.59
CA VAL A 262 33.57 -56.08 -29.97
C VAL A 262 33.38 -57.50 -30.49
N ALA A 263 32.14 -57.99 -30.59
CA ALA A 263 31.87 -59.31 -31.15
C ALA A 263 32.31 -59.43 -32.61
N ALA A 264 32.02 -58.42 -33.44
CA ALA A 264 32.44 -58.37 -34.83
C ALA A 264 33.98 -58.36 -34.99
N ILE A 265 34.68 -57.51 -34.23
CA ILE A 265 36.15 -57.43 -34.24
C ILE A 265 36.76 -58.76 -33.78
N THR A 266 36.22 -59.36 -32.72
CA THR A 266 36.70 -60.65 -32.19
C THR A 266 36.54 -61.76 -33.24
N TYR A 267 35.41 -61.81 -33.95
CA TYR A 267 35.21 -62.76 -35.05
C TYR A 267 36.24 -62.59 -36.17
N TYR A 268 36.51 -61.35 -36.59
CA TYR A 268 37.54 -61.06 -37.60
C TYR A 268 38.95 -61.47 -37.13
N ILE A 269 39.31 -61.21 -35.88
CA ILE A 269 40.61 -61.59 -35.32
C ILE A 269 40.75 -63.12 -35.29
N VAL A 270 39.74 -63.85 -34.83
CA VAL A 270 39.76 -65.33 -34.80
C VAL A 270 39.85 -65.90 -36.21
N GLY A 271 39.12 -65.31 -37.17
CA GLY A 271 39.22 -65.67 -38.59
C GLY A 271 40.63 -65.45 -39.16
N LEU A 272 41.28 -64.32 -38.83
CA LEU A 272 42.66 -64.02 -39.21
C LEU A 272 43.65 -65.03 -38.62
N VAL A 273 43.50 -65.39 -37.34
CA VAL A 273 44.35 -66.39 -36.67
C VAL A 273 44.13 -67.79 -37.25
N ALA A 274 42.90 -68.15 -37.65
CA ALA A 274 42.60 -69.43 -38.29
C ALA A 274 43.17 -69.56 -39.71
N ILE A 275 43.42 -68.44 -40.40
CA ILE A 275 44.09 -68.40 -41.70
C ILE A 275 45.62 -68.43 -41.55
N TRP A 276 46.14 -68.04 -40.38
CA TRP A 276 47.58 -68.00 -40.07
C TRP A 276 48.34 -69.35 -40.11
N PRO A 277 47.76 -70.56 -39.92
CA PRO A 277 48.55 -71.79 -39.87
C PRO A 277 48.84 -72.43 -41.24
N ARG A 278 48.84 -71.69 -42.36
CA ARG A 278 49.33 -72.25 -43.66
C ARG A 278 50.47 -71.52 -44.35
N ASP A 279 50.87 -70.32 -43.94
CA ASP A 279 51.92 -69.57 -44.67
C ASP A 279 53.26 -69.41 -43.92
N CYS A 280 53.47 -70.11 -42.79
CA CYS A 280 54.75 -70.06 -42.07
C CYS A 280 55.66 -71.28 -42.32
N MET A 281 55.44 -72.04 -43.40
CA MET A 281 56.25 -73.22 -43.72
C MET A 281 56.83 -73.20 -45.14
N ILE A 282 57.21 -72.04 -45.68
CA ILE A 282 58.11 -71.97 -46.86
C ILE A 282 59.07 -70.79 -46.72
N THR A 283 60.15 -70.97 -45.96
CA THR A 283 61.39 -70.21 -46.21
C THR A 283 62.61 -71.08 -45.95
N GLY A 284 62.83 -71.98 -46.90
CA GLY A 284 64.11 -72.64 -47.10
C GLY A 284 64.24 -72.98 -48.58
N LEU A 285 65.05 -72.21 -49.33
CA LEU A 285 66.06 -72.76 -50.23
C LEU A 285 66.87 -71.66 -50.96
N ARG A 286 68.19 -71.74 -50.74
CA ARG A 286 69.30 -71.70 -51.71
C ARG A 286 69.56 -70.45 -52.58
N LEU A 287 70.72 -69.84 -52.30
CA LEU A 287 71.64 -69.25 -53.27
C LEU A 287 71.95 -70.20 -54.44
N ILE A 288 72.08 -69.66 -55.66
CA ILE A 288 73.27 -69.68 -56.55
C ILE A 288 72.90 -69.08 -57.93
N LEU A 289 73.59 -67.98 -58.31
CA LEU A 289 73.74 -67.36 -59.66
C LEU A 289 74.49 -68.32 -60.63
N PRO A 290 74.54 -68.19 -62.00
CA PRO A 290 74.70 -66.92 -62.75
C PRO A 290 74.13 -66.81 -64.22
N TRP A 291 73.95 -65.54 -64.65
CA TRP A 291 74.26 -64.92 -65.97
C TRP A 291 73.63 -65.26 -67.36
N SER A 292 73.23 -64.15 -68.03
CA SER A 292 73.18 -63.83 -69.48
C SER A 292 71.97 -64.36 -70.30
N ARG A 293 71.28 -63.64 -71.19
CA ARG A 293 71.51 -62.43 -72.02
C ARG A 293 70.17 -61.69 -72.31
N ARG A 294 70.20 -60.36 -72.35
CA ARG A 294 69.29 -59.47 -73.16
C ARG A 294 69.74 -59.48 -74.64
N PRO A 295 69.10 -58.79 -75.63
CA PRO A 295 67.89 -57.93 -75.62
C PRO A 295 66.90 -58.22 -76.78
N ARG A 296 65.73 -57.55 -76.78
CA ARG A 296 65.30 -56.66 -77.88
C ARG A 296 64.03 -55.86 -77.52
N SER A 297 64.15 -54.58 -77.81
CA SER A 297 63.18 -53.48 -77.90
C SER A 297 62.28 -53.65 -79.17
N PRO A 298 61.49 -52.65 -79.63
CA PRO A 298 61.28 -51.27 -79.14
C PRO A 298 59.82 -50.72 -79.16
N SER A 299 59.68 -49.52 -78.57
CA SER A 299 58.88 -48.34 -78.96
C SER A 299 57.35 -48.49 -79.15
N PHE A 300 56.49 -47.60 -78.66
CA PHE A 300 56.59 -46.17 -78.37
C PHE A 300 55.98 -45.80 -77.01
#